data_AF-A0A0S8KX52-F1
#
_entry.id   AF-A0A0S8KX52-F1
#
_cell.length_a   1.000
_cell.length_b   1.000
_cell.length_c   1.000
_cell.angle_alpha   90.00
_cell.angle_beta   90.00
_cell.angle_gamma   90.00
#
_symmetry.space_group_name_H-M   'P 1'
#
loop_
_entity.id
_entity.type
_entity.pdbx_description
1 polymer ?
#
loop_
_entity_poly.entity_id
_entity_poly.type
_entity_poly.pdbx_seq_one_letter_code
_entity_poly.pdbx_strand_id
1 'polypeptide(L)'
;MAQGNRCARRLSPLAAVACALVIGLGAGGCALKDPPSGEELRSQTLSHASIPGQWTSGETPAGAVVDGWLASFSDEALPALVAEALEHNADLRVAAARVEQAAGYARAAGAAIYPAVILFARSGGPLSGDGSGIEGVWLNASWELDLWGRVRAARAAGAAQYASVEVDYVYARQSLAAAVAKSW
;
A
#
# COMPACT_ATOMS: atom_id res chain seq x y z
N MET A 1 75.85 -1.95 1.52
CA MET A 1 75.34 -2.75 0.38
C MET A 1 74.20 -3.62 0.86
N ALA A 2 72.97 -3.39 0.39
CA ALA A 2 71.89 -4.37 0.18
C ALA A 2 70.59 -3.59 -0.13
N GLN A 3 70.27 -3.46 -1.41
CA GLN A 3 69.00 -2.90 -1.90
C GLN A 3 67.92 -3.97 -1.82
N GLY A 4 66.83 -3.69 -1.10
CA GLY A 4 65.62 -4.51 -1.07
C GLY A 4 64.68 -4.12 -2.21
N ASN A 5 64.49 -5.03 -3.16
CA ASN A 5 63.67 -4.86 -4.36
C ASN A 5 62.18 -4.63 -4.03
N ARG A 6 61.64 -3.45 -4.37
CA ARG A 6 60.19 -3.21 -4.43
C ARG A 6 59.66 -3.79 -5.74
N CYS A 7 58.95 -4.91 -5.66
CA CYS A 7 58.25 -5.50 -6.80
C CYS A 7 56.99 -4.67 -7.11
N ALA A 8 57.10 -3.66 -7.98
CA ALA A 8 55.97 -2.92 -8.50
C ALA A 8 55.22 -3.82 -9.50
N ARG A 9 54.16 -4.50 -9.04
CA ARG A 9 53.24 -5.24 -9.92
C ARG A 9 52.50 -4.24 -10.82
N ARG A 10 52.97 -4.07 -12.05
CA ARG A 10 52.25 -3.37 -13.10
C ARG A 10 51.01 -4.21 -13.46
N LEU A 11 49.82 -3.65 -13.21
CA LEU A 11 48.56 -4.23 -13.69
C LEU A 11 48.59 -4.26 -15.23
N SER A 12 48.36 -5.45 -15.80
CA SER A 12 48.31 -5.62 -17.25
C SER A 12 47.04 -4.98 -17.81
N PRO A 13 47.07 -4.43 -19.05
CA PRO A 13 45.89 -3.83 -19.68
C PRO A 13 44.73 -4.83 -19.81
N LEU A 14 45.04 -6.13 -19.92
CA LEU A 14 44.08 -7.23 -19.90
C LEU A 14 43.34 -7.37 -18.56
N ALA A 15 44.04 -7.17 -17.43
CA ALA A 15 43.40 -7.22 -16.11
C ALA A 15 42.48 -6.01 -15.87
N ALA A 16 42.83 -4.84 -16.41
CA ALA A 16 41.99 -3.64 -16.35
C ALA A 16 40.73 -3.79 -17.22
N VAL A 17 40.85 -4.35 -18.43
CA VAL A 17 39.72 -4.63 -19.32
C VAL A 17 38.79 -5.70 -18.73
N ALA A 18 39.34 -6.75 -18.11
CA ALA A 18 38.54 -7.78 -17.45
C ALA A 18 37.74 -7.22 -16.26
N CYS A 19 38.33 -6.35 -15.43
CA CYS A 19 37.59 -5.67 -14.35
C CYS A 19 36.49 -4.76 -14.89
N ALA A 20 36.75 -4.01 -15.96
CA ALA A 20 35.74 -3.14 -16.58
C ALA A 20 34.57 -3.94 -17.18
N LEU A 21 34.82 -5.11 -17.78
CA LEU A 21 33.79 -6.01 -18.31
C LEU A 21 32.94 -6.61 -17.19
N VAL A 22 33.55 -7.06 -16.09
CA VAL A 22 32.82 -7.59 -14.91
C VAL A 22 31.95 -6.51 -14.26
N ILE A 23 32.44 -5.28 -14.16
CA ILE A 23 31.64 -4.14 -13.65
C ILE A 23 30.50 -3.78 -14.62
N GLY A 24 30.75 -3.80 -15.94
CA GLY A 24 29.75 -3.52 -16.96
C GLY A 24 28.61 -4.54 -17.01
N LEU A 25 28.91 -5.84 -16.85
CA LEU A 25 27.89 -6.90 -16.77
C LEU A 25 27.12 -6.88 -15.45
N GLY A 26 27.72 -6.41 -14.35
CA GLY A 26 27.06 -6.27 -13.05
C GLY A 26 26.09 -5.08 -12.95
N ALA A 27 26.22 -4.09 -13.83
CA ALA A 27 25.37 -2.88 -13.82
C ALA A 27 24.04 -3.03 -14.60
N GLY A 28 23.84 -4.16 -15.30
CA GLY A 28 22.57 -4.50 -15.95
C GLY A 28 21.52 -4.97 -14.94
N GLY A 29 21.20 -4.16 -13.93
CA GLY A 29 20.07 -4.43 -13.05
C GLY A 29 18.77 -4.33 -13.85
N CYS A 30 17.98 -5.40 -13.89
CA CYS A 30 16.67 -5.39 -14.53
C CYS A 30 15.86 -4.20 -14.00
N ALA A 31 15.43 -3.33 -14.90
CA ALA A 31 14.57 -2.19 -14.56
C ALA A 31 13.32 -2.70 -13.83
N LEU A 32 13.03 -2.09 -12.69
CA LEU A 32 11.85 -2.41 -11.90
C LEU A 32 10.59 -2.09 -12.72
N LYS A 33 9.73 -3.08 -12.92
CA LYS A 33 8.45 -2.90 -13.62
C LYS A 33 7.43 -2.28 -12.67
N ASP A 34 6.69 -1.29 -13.15
CA ASP A 34 5.55 -0.73 -12.41
C ASP A 34 4.43 -1.76 -12.24
N PRO A 35 3.63 -1.68 -11.16
CA PRO A 35 2.47 -2.54 -11.01
C PRO A 35 1.50 -2.32 -12.18
N PRO A 36 0.87 -3.40 -12.72
CA PRO A 36 -0.05 -3.29 -13.84
C PRO A 36 -1.26 -2.43 -13.48
N SER A 37 -1.74 -1.64 -14.43
CA SER A 37 -2.94 -0.82 -14.24
C SER A 37 -4.19 -1.70 -14.09
N GLY A 38 -5.25 -1.15 -13.49
CA GLY A 38 -6.53 -1.87 -13.38
C GLY A 38 -7.19 -2.19 -14.74
N GLU A 39 -6.87 -1.43 -15.79
CA GLU A 39 -7.29 -1.75 -17.16
C GLU A 39 -6.49 -2.92 -17.72
N GLU A 40 -5.18 -2.94 -17.49
CA GLU A 40 -4.32 -4.02 -17.94
C GLU A 40 -4.61 -5.34 -17.20
N LEU A 41 -4.92 -5.28 -15.91
CA LEU A 41 -5.41 -6.46 -15.17
C LEU A 41 -6.75 -6.96 -15.75
N ARG A 42 -7.68 -6.07 -16.10
CA ARG A 42 -8.96 -6.47 -16.71
C ARG A 42 -8.76 -7.11 -18.08
N SER A 43 -7.93 -6.53 -18.94
CA SER A 43 -7.67 -7.10 -20.27
C SER A 43 -6.98 -8.47 -20.19
N GLN A 44 -6.03 -8.64 -19.26
CA GLN A 44 -5.36 -9.91 -19.03
C GLN A 44 -6.31 -10.98 -18.47
N THR A 45 -7.15 -10.62 -17.49
CA THR A 45 -8.08 -11.56 -16.83
C THR A 45 -9.27 -11.94 -17.71
N LEU A 46 -9.80 -11.01 -18.50
CA LEU A 46 -10.95 -11.23 -19.38
C LEU A 46 -10.56 -11.67 -20.80
N SER A 47 -9.28 -11.93 -21.06
CA SER A 47 -8.75 -12.31 -22.38
C SER A 47 -9.44 -13.55 -22.98
N HIS A 48 -10.01 -14.43 -22.16
CA HIS A 48 -10.71 -15.64 -22.56
C HIS A 48 -12.21 -15.62 -22.25
N ALA A 49 -12.75 -14.49 -21.76
CA ALA A 49 -14.16 -14.37 -21.44
C ALA A 49 -14.95 -14.12 -22.73
N SER A 50 -15.62 -15.16 -23.25
CA SER A 50 -16.63 -14.99 -24.30
C SER A 50 -17.95 -14.58 -23.66
N ILE A 51 -18.30 -13.29 -23.75
CA ILE A 51 -19.63 -12.81 -23.36
C ILE A 51 -20.60 -13.24 -24.47
N PRO A 52 -21.59 -14.11 -24.18
CA PRO A 52 -22.53 -14.53 -25.21
C PRO A 52 -23.34 -13.32 -25.72
N GLY A 53 -23.59 -13.21 -27.02
CA GLY A 53 -24.24 -12.04 -27.62
C GLY A 53 -25.66 -11.74 -27.09
N GLN A 54 -26.31 -12.72 -26.48
CA GLN A 54 -27.58 -12.55 -25.78
C GLN A 54 -27.46 -11.88 -24.39
N TRP A 55 -26.25 -11.74 -23.85
CA TRP A 55 -25.95 -11.00 -22.62
C TRP A 55 -25.54 -9.55 -22.93
N THR A 56 -26.27 -8.91 -23.85
CA THR A 56 -26.09 -7.49 -24.16
C THR A 56 -27.38 -6.76 -23.82
N SER A 57 -27.29 -5.67 -23.07
CA SER A 57 -28.42 -4.78 -22.78
C SER A 57 -28.63 -3.78 -23.95
N GLY A 58 -28.58 -4.24 -25.20
CA GLY A 58 -28.55 -3.36 -26.38
C GLY A 58 -27.45 -2.28 -26.34
N GLU A 59 -27.39 -1.41 -27.34
CA GLU A 59 -26.68 -0.12 -27.23
C GLU A 59 -27.50 0.83 -26.34
N THR A 60 -27.69 0.46 -25.08
CA THR A 60 -28.04 1.45 -24.07
C THR A 60 -26.73 2.20 -23.82
N PRO A 61 -26.62 3.50 -24.14
CA PRO A 61 -25.47 4.29 -23.72
C PRO A 61 -25.28 4.04 -22.24
N ALA A 62 -24.05 3.86 -21.77
CA ALA A 62 -23.80 3.79 -20.33
C ALA A 62 -24.44 5.03 -19.71
N GLY A 63 -25.63 4.87 -19.13
CA GLY A 63 -26.39 5.97 -18.57
C GLY A 63 -25.51 6.59 -17.50
N ALA A 64 -25.48 7.92 -17.44
CA ALA A 64 -24.83 8.58 -16.31
C ALA A 64 -25.39 7.97 -15.02
N VAL A 65 -24.52 7.57 -14.11
CA VAL A 65 -24.96 7.21 -12.76
C VAL A 65 -25.51 8.51 -12.17
N VAL A 66 -26.84 8.61 -12.12
CA VAL A 66 -27.52 9.81 -11.65
C VAL A 66 -27.68 9.70 -10.14
N ASP A 67 -27.09 10.64 -9.41
CA ASP A 67 -27.34 10.78 -7.98
C ASP A 67 -28.81 11.16 -7.72
N GLY A 68 -29.30 10.89 -6.51
CA GLY A 68 -30.65 11.29 -6.11
C GLY A 68 -31.78 10.41 -6.66
N TRP A 69 -31.49 9.17 -7.08
CA TRP A 69 -32.48 8.19 -7.55
C TRP A 69 -33.67 7.97 -6.58
N LEU A 70 -33.48 8.20 -5.28
CA LEU A 70 -34.57 8.13 -4.29
C LEU A 70 -35.73 9.07 -4.63
N ALA A 71 -35.46 10.20 -5.27
CA ALA A 71 -36.49 11.16 -5.69
C ALA A 71 -37.42 10.58 -6.78
N SER A 72 -37.02 9.53 -7.51
CA SER A 72 -37.88 8.90 -8.53
C SER A 72 -39.10 8.19 -7.94
N PHE A 73 -39.10 7.91 -6.63
CA PHE A 73 -40.22 7.28 -5.94
C PHE A 73 -41.37 8.24 -5.64
N SER A 74 -41.16 9.57 -5.84
CA SER A 74 -42.17 10.60 -5.58
C SER A 74 -42.77 10.56 -4.16
N ASP A 75 -41.98 10.11 -3.19
CA ASP A 75 -42.34 10.00 -1.78
C ASP A 75 -41.30 10.75 -0.94
N GLU A 76 -41.74 11.77 -0.20
CA GLU A 76 -40.85 12.61 0.62
C GLU A 76 -40.42 11.94 1.93
N ALA A 77 -41.13 10.90 2.40
CA ALA A 77 -40.77 10.17 3.61
C ALA A 77 -39.60 9.22 3.38
N LEU A 78 -39.48 8.62 2.19
CA LEU A 78 -38.42 7.66 1.87
C LEU A 78 -37.00 8.26 2.00
N PRO A 79 -36.67 9.45 1.43
CA PRO A 79 -35.37 10.08 1.63
C PRO A 79 -35.04 10.35 3.09
N ALA A 80 -36.03 10.72 3.91
CA ALA A 80 -35.83 10.97 5.34
C ALA A 80 -35.45 9.67 6.09
N LEU A 81 -36.12 8.57 5.80
CA LEU A 81 -35.80 7.25 6.38
C LEU A 81 -34.42 6.74 5.95
N VAL A 82 -34.04 6.94 4.68
CA VAL A 82 -32.69 6.60 4.22
C VAL A 82 -31.63 7.44 4.94
N ALA A 83 -31.87 8.73 5.13
CA ALA A 83 -30.96 9.60 5.87
C ALA A 83 -30.78 9.14 7.33
N GLU A 84 -31.89 8.84 8.01
CA GLU A 84 -31.87 8.31 9.38
C GLU A 84 -31.09 6.98 9.46
N ALA A 85 -31.32 6.07 8.52
CA ALA A 85 -30.59 4.81 8.46
C ALA A 85 -29.09 5.02 8.24
N LEU A 86 -28.69 5.91 7.32
CA LEU A 86 -27.28 6.23 7.07
C LEU A 86 -26.58 6.83 8.29
N GLU A 87 -27.30 7.58 9.13
CA GLU A 87 -26.76 8.23 10.33
C GLU A 87 -26.65 7.27 11.52
N HIS A 88 -27.63 6.40 11.72
CA HIS A 88 -27.73 5.58 12.94
C HIS A 88 -27.34 4.11 12.78
N ASN A 89 -27.07 3.64 11.57
CA ASN A 89 -26.70 2.24 11.34
C ASN A 89 -25.34 1.86 11.96
N ALA A 90 -25.35 0.88 12.86
CA ALA A 90 -24.15 0.42 13.57
C ALA A 90 -23.13 -0.27 12.64
N ASP A 91 -23.58 -0.99 11.61
CA ASP A 91 -22.70 -1.65 10.65
C ASP A 91 -21.91 -0.63 9.81
N LEU A 92 -22.52 0.51 9.45
CA LEU A 92 -21.82 1.62 8.81
C LEU A 92 -20.77 2.26 9.73
N ARG A 93 -21.03 2.34 11.04
CA ARG A 93 -20.03 2.81 12.01
C ARG A 93 -18.85 1.83 12.11
N VAL A 94 -19.13 0.52 12.08
CA VAL A 94 -18.08 -0.51 12.02
C VAL A 94 -17.29 -0.40 10.72
N ALA A 95 -17.96 -0.19 9.58
CA ALA A 95 -17.31 -0.02 8.29
C ALA A 95 -16.42 1.23 8.26
N ALA A 96 -16.88 2.36 8.84
CA ALA A 96 -16.07 3.57 8.98
C ALA A 96 -14.80 3.33 9.84
N ALA A 97 -14.93 2.60 10.96
CA ALA A 97 -13.77 2.23 11.77
C ALA A 97 -12.77 1.34 11.03
N ARG A 98 -13.24 0.48 10.11
CA ARG A 98 -12.36 -0.32 9.22
C ARG A 98 -11.59 0.55 8.24
N VAL A 99 -12.20 1.62 7.72
CA VAL A 99 -11.50 2.61 6.87
C VAL A 99 -10.37 3.27 7.66
N GLU A 100 -10.62 3.71 8.89
CA GLU A 100 -9.59 4.29 9.77
C GLU A 100 -8.45 3.30 10.07
N GLN A 101 -8.81 2.04 10.36
CA GLN A 101 -7.83 0.98 10.58
C GLN A 101 -6.97 0.74 9.33
N ALA A 102 -7.58 0.67 8.14
CA ALA A 102 -6.88 0.51 6.88
C ALA A 102 -5.95 1.69 6.58
N ALA A 103 -6.37 2.92 6.90
CA ALA A 103 -5.51 4.11 6.80
C ALA A 103 -4.30 4.02 7.75
N GLY A 104 -4.48 3.47 8.95
CA GLY A 104 -3.40 3.15 9.88
C GLY A 104 -2.38 2.17 9.28
N TYR A 105 -2.85 1.07 8.71
CA TYR A 105 -1.98 0.09 8.05
C TYR A 105 -1.26 0.66 6.82
N ALA A 106 -1.94 1.46 5.99
CA ALA A 106 -1.32 2.11 4.84
C ALA A 106 -0.19 3.06 5.28
N ARG A 107 -0.39 3.81 6.37
CA ARG A 107 0.67 4.65 6.97
C ARG A 107 1.84 3.82 7.48
N ALA A 108 1.57 2.72 8.19
CA ALA A 108 2.61 1.82 8.68
C ALA A 108 3.43 1.19 7.53
N ALA A 109 2.77 0.75 6.46
CA ALA A 109 3.43 0.24 5.26
C ALA A 109 4.30 1.30 4.58
N GLY A 110 3.86 2.56 4.57
CA GLY A 110 4.61 3.68 4.04
C GLY A 110 5.81 4.12 4.89
N ALA A 111 5.81 3.81 6.20
CA ALA A 111 6.88 4.21 7.11
C ALA A 111 8.23 3.57 6.76
N ALA A 112 8.22 2.36 6.17
CA ALA A 112 9.42 1.62 5.79
C ALA A 112 10.29 2.30 4.72
N ILE A 113 9.78 3.34 4.03
CA ILE A 113 10.57 4.16 3.11
C ILE A 113 11.64 4.96 3.86
N TYR A 114 11.38 5.31 5.12
CA TYR A 114 12.28 6.12 5.94
C TYR A 114 13.11 5.24 6.88
N PRO A 115 14.27 5.74 7.36
CA PRO A 115 15.01 5.09 8.42
C PRO A 115 14.14 4.90 9.68
N ALA A 116 14.12 3.70 10.23
CA ALA A 116 13.53 3.45 11.53
C ALA A 116 14.52 3.90 12.60
N VAL A 117 14.09 4.79 13.49
CA VAL A 117 14.90 5.31 14.60
C VAL A 117 14.24 4.91 15.92
N ILE A 118 14.98 4.22 16.77
CA ILE A 118 14.51 3.75 18.09
C ILE A 118 15.45 4.27 19.16
N LEU A 119 14.87 4.84 20.22
CA LEU A 119 15.56 5.19 21.45
C LEU A 119 15.46 4.03 22.43
N PHE A 120 16.61 3.54 22.88
CA PHE A 120 16.71 2.55 23.93
C PHE A 120 17.23 3.21 25.21
N ALA A 121 16.58 2.89 26.32
CA ALA A 121 17.05 3.23 27.65
C ALA A 121 17.01 1.95 28.50
N ARG A 122 18.11 1.68 29.19
CA ARG A 122 18.25 0.57 30.14
C ARG A 122 18.46 1.16 31.52
N SER A 123 17.66 0.74 32.48
CA SER A 123 17.84 1.04 33.90
C SER A 123 18.30 -0.21 34.66
N GLY A 124 19.16 -0.02 35.65
CA GLY A 124 19.72 -1.11 36.46
C GLY A 124 20.21 -0.60 37.82
N GLY A 125 20.21 -1.48 38.81
CA GLY A 125 20.63 -1.19 40.19
C GLY A 125 20.52 -2.43 41.08
N PRO A 126 21.29 -2.55 42.17
CA PRO A 126 21.15 -3.66 43.12
C PRO A 126 19.77 -3.67 43.78
N LEU A 127 19.21 -4.85 44.11
CA LEU A 127 17.99 -4.97 44.93
C LEU A 127 18.18 -4.52 46.39
N SER A 128 19.43 -4.29 46.82
CA SER A 128 19.83 -3.93 48.17
C SER A 128 20.72 -2.69 48.11
N GLY A 129 20.13 -1.50 48.32
CA GLY A 129 20.84 -0.22 48.39
C GLY A 129 20.49 0.77 47.28
N ASP A 130 20.42 2.03 47.67
CA ASP A 130 19.65 3.17 47.13
C ASP A 130 20.06 3.69 45.72
N GLY A 131 20.63 2.84 44.87
CA GLY A 131 21.09 3.19 43.54
C GLY A 131 20.24 2.58 42.43
N SER A 132 19.06 3.16 42.14
CA SER A 132 18.36 2.92 40.87
C SER A 132 18.69 4.04 39.89
N GLY A 133 19.46 3.74 38.85
CA GLY A 133 19.83 4.71 37.80
C GLY A 133 19.60 4.17 36.39
N ILE A 134 19.56 5.08 35.41
CA ILE A 134 19.66 4.71 34.00
C ILE A 134 21.10 4.27 33.73
N GLU A 135 21.29 3.00 33.40
CA GLU A 135 22.58 2.35 33.14
C GLU A 135 23.09 2.62 31.71
N GLY A 136 22.17 2.88 30.76
CA GLY A 136 22.57 3.27 29.41
C GLY A 136 21.42 3.82 28.58
N VAL A 137 21.76 4.73 27.68
CA VAL A 137 20.86 5.29 26.66
C VAL A 137 21.57 5.27 25.32
N TRP A 138 20.92 4.76 24.29
CA TRP A 138 21.47 4.77 22.94
C TRP A 138 20.36 4.88 21.89
N LEU A 139 20.71 5.46 20.76
CA LEU A 139 19.86 5.54 19.58
C LEU A 139 20.28 4.46 18.58
N ASN A 140 19.31 3.76 18.03
CA ASN A 140 19.53 2.85 16.91
C ASN A 140 18.78 3.39 15.69
N ALA A 141 19.47 3.47 14.55
CA ALA A 141 18.86 3.76 13.27
C ALA A 141 19.12 2.59 12.32
N SER A 142 18.07 2.08 11.69
CA SER A 142 18.16 1.04 10.68
C SER A 142 17.38 1.45 9.43
N TRP A 143 17.98 1.29 8.26
CA TRP A 143 17.34 1.64 7.00
C TRP A 143 17.69 0.63 5.91
N GLU A 144 16.70 0.23 5.13
CA GLU A 144 16.88 -0.59 3.94
C GLU A 144 16.81 0.29 2.70
N LEU A 145 17.87 0.26 1.88
CA LEU A 145 17.88 0.94 0.60
C LEU A 145 17.06 0.14 -0.42
N ASP A 146 16.00 0.76 -0.95
CA ASP A 146 15.07 0.11 -1.88
C ASP A 146 15.60 0.10 -3.33
N LEU A 147 16.59 -0.76 -3.59
CA LEU A 147 17.19 -0.95 -4.92
C LEU A 147 16.25 -1.70 -5.87
N TRP A 148 15.44 -2.60 -5.33
CA TRP A 148 14.61 -3.54 -6.10
C TRP A 148 13.11 -3.24 -6.03
N GLY A 149 12.71 -2.11 -5.44
CA GLY A 149 11.31 -1.69 -5.38
C GLY A 149 10.43 -2.42 -4.38
N ARG A 150 10.98 -3.30 -3.55
CA ARG A 150 10.23 -4.09 -2.57
C ARG A 150 9.46 -3.19 -1.60
N VAL A 151 10.11 -2.14 -1.10
CA VAL A 151 9.51 -1.21 -0.13
C VAL A 151 8.47 -0.33 -0.80
N ARG A 152 8.76 0.22 -1.99
CA ARG A 152 7.77 0.98 -2.78
C ARG A 152 6.54 0.15 -3.14
N ALA A 153 6.72 -1.11 -3.54
CA ALA A 153 5.62 -2.01 -3.84
C ALA A 153 4.76 -2.31 -2.61
N ALA A 154 5.37 -2.54 -1.43
CA ALA A 154 4.62 -2.74 -0.19
C ALA A 154 3.80 -1.50 0.21
N ARG A 155 4.35 -0.29 0.05
CA ARG A 155 3.59 0.96 0.26
C ARG A 155 2.42 1.08 -0.72
N ALA A 156 2.66 0.82 -2.01
CA ALA A 156 1.62 0.89 -3.03
C ALA A 156 0.49 -0.11 -2.74
N ALA A 157 0.83 -1.33 -2.33
CA ALA A 157 -0.14 -2.33 -1.90
C ALA A 157 -0.96 -1.87 -0.69
N GLY A 158 -0.32 -1.27 0.33
CA GLY A 158 -1.02 -0.70 1.48
C GLY A 158 -2.00 0.42 1.10
N ALA A 159 -1.61 1.29 0.16
CA ALA A 159 -2.48 2.35 -0.36
C ALA A 159 -3.67 1.80 -1.15
N ALA A 160 -3.45 0.79 -2.01
CA ALA A 160 -4.51 0.11 -2.74
C ALA A 160 -5.49 -0.60 -1.81
N GLN A 161 -4.99 -1.25 -0.75
CA GLN A 161 -5.85 -1.90 0.25
C GLN A 161 -6.73 -0.87 0.99
N TYR A 162 -6.17 0.28 1.36
CA TYR A 162 -6.94 1.37 1.95
C TYR A 162 -8.02 1.88 0.99
N ALA A 163 -7.68 2.13 -0.27
CA ALA A 163 -8.64 2.56 -1.29
C ALA A 163 -9.78 1.55 -1.50
N SER A 164 -9.48 0.24 -1.45
CA SER A 164 -10.53 -0.80 -1.54
C SER A 164 -11.53 -0.69 -0.39
N VAL A 165 -11.04 -0.54 0.84
CA VAL A 165 -11.91 -0.44 2.03
C VAL A 165 -12.74 0.84 2.01
N GLU A 166 -12.20 1.93 1.47
CA GLU A 166 -12.96 3.18 1.27
C GLU A 166 -14.13 2.99 0.30
N VAL A 167 -13.91 2.28 -0.81
CA VAL A 167 -14.97 1.97 -1.78
C VAL A 167 -15.98 0.97 -1.18
N ASP A 168 -15.56 0.00 -0.37
CA ASP A 168 -16.46 -0.91 0.34
C ASP A 168 -17.40 -0.15 1.29
N TYR A 169 -16.91 0.90 1.97
CA TYR A 169 -17.74 1.76 2.81
C TYR A 169 -18.79 2.52 1.99
N VAL A 170 -18.41 3.09 0.85
CA VAL A 170 -19.34 3.76 -0.06
C VAL A 170 -20.40 2.78 -0.58
N TYR A 171 -19.98 1.57 -0.97
CA TYR A 171 -20.90 0.51 -1.40
C TYR A 171 -21.86 0.10 -0.29
N ALA A 172 -21.39 -0.04 0.96
CA ALA A 172 -22.26 -0.35 2.09
C ALA A 172 -23.34 0.72 2.31
N ARG A 173 -23.01 2.02 2.14
CA ARG A 173 -23.99 3.12 2.20
C ARG A 173 -25.05 2.98 1.12
N GLN A 174 -24.64 2.71 -0.12
CA GLN A 174 -25.55 2.51 -1.25
C GLN A 174 -26.44 1.28 -1.05
N SER A 175 -25.87 0.18 -0.57
CA SER A 175 -26.60 -1.06 -0.27
C SER A 175 -27.60 -0.86 0.87
N LEU A 176 -27.27 -0.06 1.88
CA LEU A 176 -28.21 0.26 2.96
C LEU A 176 -29.37 1.11 2.44
N ALA A 177 -29.10 2.13 1.64
CA ALA A 177 -30.14 2.95 1.00
C ALA A 177 -31.07 2.08 0.13
N ALA A 178 -30.52 1.17 -0.66
CA ALA A 178 -31.30 0.22 -1.46
C ALA A 178 -32.11 -0.76 -0.59
N ALA A 179 -31.58 -1.22 0.54
CA ALA A 179 -32.28 -2.10 1.46
C ALA A 179 -33.49 -1.39 2.10
N VAL A 180 -33.32 -0.14 2.55
CA VAL A 180 -34.41 0.68 3.10
C VAL A 180 -35.50 0.88 2.04
N ALA A 181 -35.13 1.30 0.83
CA ALA A 181 -36.09 1.50 -0.27
C ALA A 181 -36.80 0.21 -0.69
N LYS A 182 -36.16 -0.96 -0.55
CA LYS A 182 -36.78 -2.26 -0.85
C LYS A 182 -37.77 -2.70 0.24
N SER A 183 -37.55 -2.30 1.49
CA SER A 183 -38.43 -2.62 2.62
C SER A 183 -39.55 -1.60 2.85
N TRP A 184 -39.47 -0.45 2.17
CA TRP A 184 -40.51 0.58 2.12
C TRP A 184 -41.67 0.14 1.23
#